data_AF-A0A9X9F0Z9-F1
#
_entry.id   AF-A0A9X9F0Z9-F1
#
_cell.length_a   1.000
_cell.length_b   1.000
_cell.length_c   1.000
_cell.angle_alpha   90.00
_cell.angle_beta   90.00
_cell.angle_gamma   90.00
#
_symmetry.space_group_name_H-M   'P 1'
#
loop_
_entity.id
_entity.type
_entity.pdbx_description
1 polymer ?
#
loop_
_entity_poly.entity_id
_entity_poly.type
_entity_poly.pdbx_seq_one_letter_code
_entity_poly.pdbx_strand_id
1 'polypeptide(L)'
;KTGVEATTLAFQSVFGTAGSMILGIAIILFAYSTILGWSYYGEKCVAYLFGESAVKYYKAIFIVMIAIGANLKLGIVWTFADIANGLMAIPNLIGLIGLSSIVVAETNRFLQAEKLKESHKKQAS
;
A
#
# COMPACT_ATOMS: atom_id res chain seq x y z
N LYS A 1 -8.59 9.29 22.76
CA LYS A 1 -7.31 8.55 22.90
C LYS A 1 -6.93 8.08 21.50
N THR A 2 -5.74 8.47 21.04
CA THR A 2 -5.28 8.02 19.71
C THR A 2 -4.86 6.55 19.81
N GLY A 3 -5.00 5.78 18.72
CA GLY A 3 -4.61 4.36 18.74
C GLY A 3 -3.14 4.15 19.13
N VAL A 4 -2.28 5.08 18.72
CA VAL A 4 -0.83 5.10 19.05
C VAL A 4 -0.59 5.31 20.55
N GLU A 5 -1.36 6.18 21.20
CA GLU A 5 -1.24 6.40 22.65
C GLU A 5 -1.61 5.14 23.43
N ALA A 6 -2.68 4.45 23.02
CA ALA A 6 -3.11 3.22 23.67
C ALA A 6 -2.08 2.08 23.53
N THR A 7 -1.52 1.89 22.34
CA THR A 7 -0.49 0.87 22.12
C THR A 7 0.82 1.22 22.82
N THR A 8 1.18 2.50 22.89
CA THR A 8 2.37 2.97 23.63
C THR A 8 2.25 2.67 25.12
N LEU A 9 1.11 2.98 25.74
CA LEU A 9 0.86 2.68 27.15
C LEU A 9 0.86 1.17 27.42
N ALA A 10 0.30 0.37 26.51
CA ALA A 10 0.33 -1.09 26.62
C ALA A 10 1.77 -1.64 26.58
N PHE A 11 2.58 -1.23 25.61
CA PHE A 11 3.99 -1.65 25.51
C PHE A 11 4.81 -1.17 26.71
N GLN A 12 4.57 0.04 27.18
CA GLN A 12 5.21 0.58 28.38
C GLN A 12 4.84 -0.22 29.64
N SER A 13 3.59 -0.71 29.74
CA SER A 13 3.15 -1.48 30.91
C SER A 13 3.85 -2.84 31.04
N VAL A 14 4.25 -3.46 29.93
CA VAL A 14 4.88 -4.79 29.92
C VAL A 14 6.41 -4.71 29.89
N PHE A 15 6.96 -3.79 29.10
CA PHE A 15 8.41 -3.71 28.82
C PHE A 15 9.07 -2.42 29.34
N GLY A 16 8.33 -1.61 30.11
CA GLY A 16 8.80 -0.33 30.62
C GLY A 16 9.12 0.67 29.50
N THR A 17 9.95 1.66 29.80
CA THR A 17 10.33 2.74 28.87
C THR A 17 10.98 2.20 27.58
N ALA A 18 11.74 1.11 27.66
CA ALA A 18 12.36 0.48 26.50
C ALA A 18 11.32 0.01 25.46
N GLY A 19 10.18 -0.53 25.91
CA GLY A 19 9.07 -0.93 25.03
C GLY A 19 8.49 0.25 24.24
N SER A 20 8.28 1.38 24.90
CA SER A 20 7.76 2.59 24.25
C SER A 20 8.74 3.19 23.22
N MET A 21 10.05 3.14 23.48
CA MET A 21 11.08 3.62 22.55
C MET A 21 11.17 2.75 21.30
N ILE A 22 11.20 1.42 21.47
CA ILE A 22 11.24 0.47 20.35
C ILE A 22 10.00 0.62 19.48
N LEU A 23 8.82 0.75 20.10
CA LEU A 23 7.57 0.98 19.38
C LEU A 23 7.62 2.31 18.60
N GLY A 24 8.16 3.38 19.18
CA GLY A 24 8.35 4.66 18.49
C GLY A 24 9.20 4.53 17.22
N ILE A 25 10.33 3.82 17.29
CA ILE A 25 11.20 3.55 16.13
C ILE A 25 10.43 2.73 15.07
N ALA A 26 9.72 1.70 15.49
CA ALA A 26 8.92 0.86 14.59
C ALA A 26 7.84 1.67 13.86
N ILE A 27 7.13 2.56 14.56
CA ILE A 27 6.11 3.43 13.97
C ILE A 27 6.72 4.39 12.95
N ILE A 28 7.89 4.98 13.23
CA ILE A 28 8.58 5.87 12.28
C ILE A 28 8.95 5.11 11.00
N LEU A 29 9.56 3.92 11.13
CA LEU A 29 9.94 3.10 9.98
C LEU A 29 8.73 2.64 9.17
N PHE A 30 7.66 2.25 9.84
CA PHE A 30 6.42 1.82 9.21
C PHE A 30 5.69 2.97 8.49
N ALA A 31 5.62 4.15 9.13
CA ALA A 31 5.06 5.34 8.51
C ALA A 31 5.87 5.74 7.27
N TYR A 32 7.20 5.69 7.37
CA TYR A 32 8.09 6.00 6.25
C TYR A 32 7.88 5.04 5.07
N SER A 33 7.87 3.73 5.30
CA SER A 33 7.65 2.75 4.23
C SER A 33 6.27 2.91 3.58
N THR A 34 5.25 3.21 4.38
CA THR A 34 3.89 3.48 3.90
C THR A 34 3.86 4.71 3.01
N ILE A 35 4.44 5.84 3.45
CA ILE A 35 4.49 7.07 2.66
C ILE A 35 5.19 6.85 1.31
N LEU A 36 6.31 6.11 1.29
CA LEU A 36 7.00 5.77 0.05
C LEU A 36 6.14 4.91 -0.88
N GLY A 37 5.44 3.91 -0.33
CA GLY A 37 4.53 3.07 -1.09
C GLY A 37 3.44 3.89 -1.77
N TRP A 38 2.74 4.75 -1.01
CA TRP A 38 1.69 5.62 -1.54
C TRP A 38 2.21 6.65 -2.54
N SER A 39 3.43 7.18 -2.35
CA SER A 39 4.08 8.04 -3.35
C SER A 39 4.27 7.31 -4.67
N TYR A 40 4.75 6.07 -4.64
CA TYR A 40 5.01 5.28 -5.84
C TYR A 40 3.71 4.91 -6.58
N TYR A 41 2.68 4.48 -5.85
CA TYR A 41 1.38 4.18 -6.45
C TYR A 41 0.79 5.40 -7.16
N GLY A 42 0.80 6.56 -6.51
CA GLY A 42 0.30 7.79 -7.12
C GLY A 42 1.15 8.26 -8.31
N GLU A 43 2.47 8.08 -8.27
CA GLU A 43 3.35 8.33 -9.42
C GLU A 43 2.93 7.50 -10.65
N LYS A 44 2.62 6.22 -10.48
CA LYS A 44 2.15 5.38 -11.57
C LYS A 44 0.78 5.79 -12.10
N CYS A 45 -0.14 6.20 -11.22
CA CYS A 45 -1.43 6.75 -11.64
C CYS A 45 -1.27 8.05 -12.45
N VAL A 46 -0.41 8.96 -12.00
CA VAL A 46 -0.14 10.23 -12.71
C VAL A 46 0.56 9.99 -14.04
N ALA A 47 1.56 9.10 -14.07
CA ALA A 47 2.24 8.73 -15.32
C ALA A 47 1.26 8.13 -16.33
N TYR A 48 0.32 7.30 -15.88
CA TYR A 48 -0.73 6.73 -16.74
C TYR A 48 -1.69 7.79 -17.29
N LEU A 49 -2.11 8.76 -16.49
CA LEU A 49 -3.11 9.77 -16.88
C LEU A 49 -2.53 10.95 -17.66
N PHE A 50 -1.34 11.43 -17.28
CA PHE A 50 -0.76 12.69 -17.74
C PHE A 50 0.64 12.53 -18.36
N GLY A 51 1.17 11.30 -18.39
CA GLY A 51 2.50 11.01 -18.91
C GLY A 51 3.63 11.20 -17.88
N GLU A 52 4.80 10.64 -18.19
CA GLU A 52 6.00 10.62 -17.33
C GLU A 52 6.48 12.04 -16.92
N SER A 53 6.26 13.05 -17.78
CA SER A 53 6.68 14.42 -17.51
C SER A 53 5.94 15.07 -16.33
N ALA A 54 4.74 14.59 -15.99
CA ALA A 54 3.92 15.10 -14.90
C ALA A 54 4.36 14.58 -13.52
N VAL A 55 5.10 13.47 -13.47
CA VAL A 55 5.52 12.79 -12.24
C VAL A 55 6.34 13.70 -11.32
N LYS A 56 7.23 14.53 -11.89
CA LYS A 56 8.06 15.46 -11.11
C LYS A 56 7.22 16.48 -10.32
N TYR A 57 6.13 16.95 -10.92
CA TYR A 57 5.22 17.90 -10.28
C TYR A 57 4.40 17.20 -9.19
N TYR A 58 3.94 15.98 -9.45
CA TYR A 58 3.28 15.15 -8.45
C TYR A 58 4.16 14.93 -7.21
N LYS A 59 5.43 14.56 -7.38
CA LYS A 59 6.36 14.36 -6.25
C LYS A 59 6.54 15.64 -5.41
N ALA A 60 6.67 16.79 -6.06
CA ALA A 60 6.76 18.07 -5.37
C ALA A 60 5.50 18.37 -4.54
N ILE A 61 4.31 18.17 -5.13
CA ILE A 61 3.03 18.36 -4.43
C ILE A 61 2.89 17.35 -3.28
N PHE A 62 3.27 16.09 -3.48
CA PHE A 62 3.18 15.04 -2.47
C PHE A 62 4.01 15.37 -1.23
N ILE A 63 5.22 15.87 -1.40
CA ILE A 63 6.09 16.30 -0.28
C ILE A 63 5.43 17.45 0.51
N VAL A 64 4.88 18.45 -0.18
CA VAL A 64 4.16 19.57 0.47
C VAL A 64 2.93 19.05 1.22
N MET A 65 2.19 18.11 0.64
CA MET A 65 1.01 17.49 1.26
C MET A 65 1.36 16.70 2.52
N ILE A 66 2.52 16.04 2.59
CA ILE A 66 2.99 15.38 3.83
C ILE A 66 3.18 16.41 4.94
N ALA A 67 3.82 17.54 4.65
CA ALA A 67 4.06 18.59 5.63
C ALA A 67 2.75 19.19 6.15
N ILE A 68 1.77 19.41 5.26
CA ILE A 68 0.43 19.87 5.65
C ILE A 68 -0.30 18.79 6.45
N GLY A 69 -0.23 17.52 6.01
CA GLY A 69 -0.88 16.38 6.63
C GLY A 69 -0.48 16.16 8.08
N ALA A 70 0.78 16.46 8.44
CA ALA A 70 1.25 16.41 9.82
C ALA A 70 0.52 17.39 10.76
N ASN A 71 -0.12 18.44 10.22
CA ASN A 71 -0.84 19.47 10.97
C ASN A 71 -2.38 19.30 10.91
N LEU A 72 -2.89 18.40 10.08
CA LEU A 72 -4.34 18.17 9.93
C LEU A 72 -4.88 17.31 11.07
N LYS A 73 -6.16 17.54 11.42
CA LYS A 73 -6.85 16.71 12.41
C LYS A 73 -6.97 15.28 11.90
N LEU A 74 -6.52 14.33 12.73
CA LEU A 74 -6.50 12.92 12.40
C LEU A 74 -7.85 12.39 11.89
N GLY A 75 -8.96 12.82 12.48
CA GLY A 75 -10.31 12.42 12.05
C GLY A 75 -10.64 12.83 10.61
N ILE A 76 -10.25 14.03 10.18
CA ILE A 76 -10.48 14.50 8.80
C ILE A 76 -9.65 13.67 7.83
N VAL A 77 -8.39 13.37 8.20
CA VAL A 77 -7.48 12.54 7.38
C VAL A 77 -8.06 11.13 7.19
N TRP A 78 -8.56 10.50 8.25
CA TRP A 78 -9.20 9.17 8.16
C TRP A 78 -10.44 9.19 7.29
N THR A 79 -11.36 10.15 7.50
CA THR A 79 -12.57 10.25 6.67
C THR A 79 -12.24 10.48 5.19
N PHE A 80 -11.27 11.34 4.89
CA PHE A 80 -10.83 11.56 3.52
C PHE A 80 -10.21 10.29 2.91
N ALA A 81 -9.36 9.58 3.65
CA ALA A 81 -8.75 8.33 3.21
C ALA A 81 -9.79 7.25 2.92
N ASP A 82 -10.81 7.10 3.79
CA ASP A 82 -11.87 6.11 3.61
C ASP A 82 -12.69 6.40 2.35
N ILE A 83 -13.05 7.66 2.10
CA ILE A 83 -13.77 8.07 0.89
C ILE A 83 -12.93 7.82 -0.36
N ALA A 84 -11.65 8.23 -0.35
CA ALA A 84 -10.75 8.05 -1.49
C ALA A 84 -10.50 6.56 -1.80
N ASN A 85 -10.27 5.74 -0.76
CA ASN A 85 -10.08 4.31 -0.91
C ASN A 85 -11.35 3.61 -1.38
N GLY A 86 -12.51 4.01 -0.87
CA GLY A 86 -13.80 3.52 -1.37
C GLY A 86 -14.00 3.82 -2.85
N LEU A 87 -13.74 5.06 -3.27
CA LEU A 87 -13.86 5.48 -4.67
C LEU A 87 -12.88 4.74 -5.59
N MET A 88 -11.68 4.41 -5.11
CA MET A 88 -10.70 3.60 -5.86
C MET A 88 -11.09 2.13 -5.90
N ALA A 89 -11.59 1.57 -4.80
CA ALA A 89 -11.92 0.16 -4.67
C ALA A 89 -13.14 -0.23 -5.52
N ILE A 90 -14.17 0.61 -5.60
CA ILE A 90 -15.39 0.33 -6.37
C ILE A 90 -15.12 -0.03 -7.85
N PRO A 91 -14.45 0.81 -8.66
CA PRO A 91 -14.18 0.48 -10.06
C PRO A 91 -13.24 -0.72 -10.21
N ASN A 92 -12.25 -0.87 -9.32
CA ASN A 92 -11.34 -2.01 -9.33
C ASN A 92 -12.09 -3.33 -9.09
N LEU A 93 -12.94 -3.37 -8.05
CA LEU A 93 -13.73 -4.57 -7.71
C LEU A 93 -14.72 -4.94 -8.81
N ILE A 94 -15.38 -3.96 -9.45
CA ILE A 94 -16.26 -4.22 -10.60
C ILE A 94 -15.46 -4.85 -11.74
N GLY A 95 -14.30 -4.28 -12.08
CA GLY A 95 -13.41 -4.82 -13.10
C GLY A 95 -12.92 -6.23 -12.77
N LEU A 96 -12.53 -6.47 -11.51
CA LEU A 96 -12.05 -7.77 -11.04
C LEU A 96 -13.13 -8.86 -11.15
N ILE A 97 -14.37 -8.55 -10.76
CA ILE A 97 -15.49 -9.50 -10.87
C ILE A 97 -15.80 -9.77 -12.34
N GLY A 98 -15.84 -8.73 -13.18
CA GLY A 98 -16.08 -8.88 -14.62
C GLY A 98 -15.00 -9.68 -15.35
N LEU A 99 -13.74 -9.54 -14.94
CA LEU A 99 -12.58 -10.24 -15.52
C LEU A 99 -12.24 -11.55 -14.81
N SER A 100 -12.99 -11.94 -13.77
CA SER A 100 -12.67 -13.10 -12.93
C SER A 100 -12.53 -14.40 -13.72
N SER A 101 -13.39 -14.60 -14.73
CA SER A 101 -13.32 -15.76 -15.63
C SER A 101 -12.03 -15.81 -16.45
N ILE A 102 -11.55 -14.66 -16.92
CA ILE A 102 -10.30 -14.54 -17.69
C ILE A 102 -9.10 -14.80 -16.78
N VAL A 103 -9.10 -14.26 -15.56
CA VAL A 103 -8.02 -14.49 -14.59
C VAL A 103 -7.91 -15.98 -14.24
N VAL A 104 -9.03 -16.67 -14.02
CA VAL A 104 -9.03 -18.12 -13.75
C VAL A 104 -8.50 -18.91 -14.95
N ALA A 105 -8.92 -18.56 -16.17
CA ALA A 105 -8.43 -19.21 -17.38
C ALA A 105 -6.90 -19.03 -17.55
N GLU A 106 -6.39 -17.82 -17.38
CA GLU A 106 -4.96 -17.53 -17.51
C GLU A 106 -4.13 -18.19 -16.40
N THR A 107 -4.65 -18.24 -15.17
CA THR A 107 -4.01 -18.94 -14.05
C THR A 107 -3.86 -20.44 -14.35
N ASN A 108 -4.92 -21.08 -14.86
CA ASN A 108 -4.87 -22.49 -15.25
C ASN A 108 -3.86 -22.72 -16.37
N ARG A 109 -3.77 -21.81 -17.35
CA ARG A 109 -2.80 -21.88 -18.44
C ARG A 109 -1.35 -21.77 -17.93
N PHE A 110 -1.09 -20.83 -17.03
CA PHE A 110 0.22 -20.66 -16.40
C PHE A 110 0.65 -21.92 -15.64
N LEU A 111 -0.24 -22.47 -14.79
CA LEU A 111 0.04 -23.67 -14.01
C LEU A 111 0.28 -24.91 -14.88
N GLN A 112 -0.45 -25.06 -15.99
CA GLN A 112 -0.21 -26.13 -16.95
C GLN A 112 1.15 -25.99 -17.64
N ALA A 113 1.51 -24.78 -18.07
CA ALA A 113 2.81 -24.52 -18.67
C ALA A 113 3.97 -24.80 -17.70
N GLU A 114 3.79 -24.50 -16.42
CA GLU A 114 4.78 -24.80 -15.38
C GLU A 114 4.96 -26.31 -15.17
N LYS A 115 3.85 -27.06 -15.09
CA LYS A 115 3.89 -28.54 -14.96
C LYS A 115 4.59 -29.22 -16.14
N LEU A 116 4.35 -28.75 -17.38
CA LEU A 116 5.06 -29.28 -18.56
C LEU A 116 6.57 -28.99 -18.52
N LYS A 117 6.98 -27.81 -18.04
CA LYS A 117 8.41 -27.48 -17.86
C LYS A 117 9.06 -28.41 -16.84
N GLU A 118 8.39 -28.71 -15.73
CA GLU A 118 8.90 -29.64 -14.73
C GLU A 118 9.00 -31.09 -15.26
N SER A 119 8.02 -31.56 -16.04
CA SER A 119 8.07 -32.91 -16.62
C SER A 119 9.21 -33.08 -17.62
N HIS A 120 9.46 -32.07 -18.46
CA HIS A 120 10.59 -32.09 -19.38
C HIS A 120 11.94 -32.02 -18.65
N LYS A 121 12.02 -31.28 -17.54
CA LYS A 121 13.23 -31.24 -16.71
C LYS A 121 13.53 -32.57 -16.01
N LYS A 122 12.50 -33.30 -15.58
CA LYS A 122 12.64 -34.65 -14.99
C LYS A 122 12.99 -35.73 -16.03
N GLN A 123 12.58 -35.58 -17.28
CA GLN A 123 12.94 -36.50 -18.38
C GLN A 123 14.34 -36.22 -18.94
N ALA A 124 14.87 -35.02 -18.74
CA ALA A 124 16.22 -34.60 -19.15
C ALA A 124 17.29 -34.76 -18.05
N SER A 125 16.93 -35.28 -16.88
CA SER A 125 17.81 -35.61 -15.76
C SER A 125 17.84 -37.12 -15.54
#